data_AF-A0A927BRR2-F1
#
_entry.id   AF-A0A927BRR2-F1
#
_cell.length_a   1.000
_cell.length_b   1.000
_cell.length_c   1.000
_cell.angle_alpha   90.00
_cell.angle_beta   90.00
_cell.angle_gamma   90.00
#
_symmetry.space_group_name_H-M   'P 1'
#
loop_
_entity.id
_entity.type
_entity.pdbx_description
1 polymer ?
#
loop_
_entity_poly.entity_id
_entity_poly.type
_entity_poly.pdbx_seq_one_letter_code
_entity_poly.pdbx_strand_id
1 'polypeptide(L)'
;MDDQNAQLNAQVADLKQQLAISAPTDATGPLQVENVVSLDAGTADIVARGLATIVIDSAGTHLIIQAEQLPALQNEEAFQVWLLKDGQPASAGTFLTHDGTGALYHTIAAAESEYDTIAITLEPDAQGNEPRGPIVLSAPLTSA
;
A
#
# COMPACT_ATOMS: atom_id res chain seq x y z
N MET A 1 32.39 13.21 33.61
CA MET A 1 32.06 12.20 32.58
C MET A 1 30.68 11.59 32.85
N ASP A 2 30.28 11.52 34.12
CA ASP A 2 28.98 11.01 34.57
C ASP A 2 27.79 11.88 34.15
N ASP A 3 27.93 13.21 34.17
CA ASP A 3 26.83 14.14 33.81
C ASP A 3 26.41 14.02 32.34
N GLN A 4 27.35 13.77 31.43
CA GLN A 4 27.08 13.59 30.01
C GLN A 4 26.25 12.32 29.76
N ASN A 5 26.55 11.23 30.47
CA ASN A 5 25.79 9.98 30.37
C ASN A 5 24.39 10.12 30.97
N ALA A 6 24.25 10.85 32.07
CA ALA A 6 22.94 11.14 32.66
C ALA A 6 22.07 11.97 31.69
N GLN A 7 22.66 12.99 31.06
CA GLN A 7 21.97 13.83 30.08
C GLN A 7 21.65 13.08 28.79
N LEU A 8 22.50 12.14 28.35
CA LEU A 8 22.24 11.31 27.18
C LEU A 8 21.08 10.34 27.45
N ASN A 9 21.04 9.72 28.63
CA ASN A 9 19.92 8.87 29.03
C ASN A 9 18.60 9.64 29.14
N ALA A 10 18.64 10.88 29.65
CA ALA A 10 17.46 11.74 29.70
C ALA A 10 16.95 12.10 28.29
N GLN A 11 17.85 12.42 27.36
CA GLN A 11 17.49 12.68 25.96
C GLN A 11 16.93 11.45 25.26
N VAL A 12 17.47 10.26 25.54
CA VAL A 12 16.92 8.99 25.00
C VAL A 12 15.52 8.71 25.54
N ALA A 13 15.26 9.02 26.81
CA ALA A 13 13.94 8.87 27.40
C ALA A 13 12.92 9.84 26.79
N ASP A 14 13.31 11.11 26.62
CA ASP A 14 12.48 12.13 26.00
C ASP A 14 12.17 11.81 24.52
N LEU A 15 13.17 11.36 23.77
CA LEU A 15 12.99 10.96 22.37
C LEU A 15 12.03 9.76 22.24
N LYS A 16 12.12 8.77 23.14
CA LYS A 16 11.16 7.65 23.19
C LYS A 16 9.75 8.12 23.49
N GLN A 17 9.60 9.12 24.35
CA GLN A 17 8.29 9.67 24.70
C GLN A 17 7.68 10.48 23.55
N GLN A 18 8.48 11.28 22.84
CA GLN A 18 8.04 11.99 21.63
C GLN A 18 7.63 11.01 20.51
N LEU A 19 8.33 9.90 20.34
CA LEU A 19 7.96 8.84 19.40
C LEU A 19 6.64 8.15 19.81
N ALA A 20 6.39 7.98 21.10
CA ALA A 20 5.13 7.39 21.60
C ALA A 20 3.92 8.34 21.46
N ILE A 21 4.14 9.67 21.47
CA ILE A 21 3.08 10.67 21.29
C ILE A 21 2.78 10.92 19.79
N SER A 22 3.76 10.63 18.93
CA SER A 22 3.63 10.73 17.47
C SER A 22 3.09 9.44 16.83
N ALA A 23 3.13 8.32 17.55
CA ALA A 23 2.42 7.11 17.18
C ALA A 23 0.92 7.30 17.50
N PRO A 24 0.00 7.03 16.56
CA PRO A 24 -1.41 6.99 16.91
C PRO A 24 -1.62 5.96 18.03
N THR A 25 -2.24 6.40 19.12
CA THR A 25 -2.47 5.65 20.38
C THR A 25 -3.33 4.39 20.22
N ASP A 26 -3.74 4.05 19.00
CA ASP A 26 -4.61 2.91 18.70
C ASP A 26 -3.92 1.75 17.96
N ALA A 27 -2.61 1.85 17.65
CA ALA A 27 -1.85 0.76 17.02
C ALA A 27 -1.03 -0.04 18.07
N THR A 28 -1.73 -0.74 18.97
CA THR A 28 -1.10 -1.56 20.02
C THR A 28 -1.16 -3.05 19.65
N GLY A 29 -0.45 -3.41 18.59
CA GLY A 29 -0.21 -4.79 18.21
C GLY A 29 1.07 -4.88 17.37
N PRO A 30 1.86 -5.96 17.47
CA PRO A 30 2.96 -6.16 16.53
C PRO A 30 2.38 -6.26 15.12
N LEU A 31 2.86 -5.43 14.17
CA LEU A 31 2.48 -5.54 12.75
C LEU A 31 2.66 -6.99 12.30
N GLN A 32 1.56 -7.68 12.03
CA GLN A 32 1.58 -9.04 11.49
C GLN A 32 1.47 -8.93 9.98
N VAL A 33 2.54 -9.33 9.28
CA VAL A 33 2.45 -9.52 7.83
C VAL A 33 1.63 -10.77 7.60
N GLU A 34 0.41 -10.59 7.11
CA GLU A 34 -0.53 -11.69 6.85
C GLU A 34 -0.22 -12.35 5.51
N ASN A 35 -0.01 -11.54 4.47
CA ASN A 35 0.22 -12.05 3.13
C ASN A 35 1.11 -11.11 2.31
N VAL A 36 1.95 -11.69 1.45
CA VAL A 36 2.75 -10.97 0.46
C VAL A 36 2.49 -11.61 -0.89
N VAL A 37 1.91 -10.84 -1.80
CA VAL A 37 1.51 -11.30 -3.13
C VAL A 37 2.35 -10.55 -4.16
N SER A 38 2.96 -11.30 -5.08
CA SER A 38 3.61 -10.70 -6.25
C SER A 38 2.56 -10.38 -7.30
N LEU A 39 2.60 -9.16 -7.83
CA LEU A 39 1.71 -8.71 -8.89
C LEU A 39 2.32 -9.03 -10.25
N ASP A 40 1.55 -9.73 -11.07
CA ASP A 40 1.94 -10.11 -12.42
C ASP A 40 1.52 -9.03 -13.42
N ALA A 41 2.34 -8.85 -14.47
CA ALA A 41 2.05 -7.94 -15.56
C ALA A 41 0.78 -8.36 -16.32
N GLY A 42 -0.09 -7.39 -16.61
CA GLY A 42 -1.35 -7.64 -17.32
C GLY A 42 -1.18 -8.08 -18.78
N THR A 43 -0.01 -7.79 -19.38
CA THR A 43 0.35 -8.24 -20.73
C THR A 43 1.84 -8.57 -20.82
N ALA A 44 2.25 -9.36 -21.82
CA ALA A 44 3.64 -9.74 -22.03
C ALA A 44 4.56 -8.55 -22.40
N ASP A 45 4.00 -7.45 -22.88
CA ASP A 45 4.75 -6.24 -23.27
C ASP A 45 5.04 -5.32 -22.07
N ILE A 46 4.42 -5.58 -20.91
CA ILE A 46 4.60 -4.83 -19.68
C ILE A 46 5.69 -5.52 -18.84
N VAL A 47 6.78 -4.78 -18.58
CA VAL A 47 7.87 -5.22 -17.69
C VAL A 47 7.65 -4.80 -16.24
N ALA A 48 6.51 -4.17 -15.94
CA ALA A 48 6.17 -3.73 -14.60
C ALA A 48 6.15 -4.89 -13.63
N ARG A 49 6.55 -4.60 -12.39
CA ARG A 49 6.53 -5.55 -11.27
C ARG A 49 5.87 -4.88 -10.10
N GLY A 50 5.15 -5.64 -9.30
CA GLY A 50 4.62 -5.12 -8.06
C GLY A 50 4.60 -6.14 -6.94
N LEU A 51 4.51 -5.63 -5.73
CA LEU A 51 4.33 -6.38 -4.50
C LEU A 51 3.15 -5.76 -3.77
N ALA A 52 2.18 -6.60 -3.42
CA ALA A 52 1.09 -6.27 -2.53
C ALA A 52 1.36 -6.95 -1.17
N THR A 53 1.47 -6.15 -0.12
CA THR A 53 1.65 -6.65 1.25
C THR A 53 0.39 -6.32 2.04
N ILE A 54 -0.22 -7.33 2.63
CA ILE A 54 -1.35 -7.19 3.54
C ILE A 54 -0.81 -7.34 4.96
N VAL A 55 -1.04 -6.32 5.77
CA VAL A 55 -0.64 -6.27 7.17
C VAL A 55 -1.90 -6.11 8.01
N ILE A 56 -2.02 -6.87 9.10
CA ILE A 56 -3.15 -6.74 10.02
C ILE A 56 -2.61 -6.21 11.35
N ASP A 57 -3.29 -5.19 11.89
CA ASP A 57 -3.04 -4.66 13.22
C ASP A 57 -4.36 -4.37 13.97
N SER A 58 -4.29 -3.65 15.09
CA SER A 58 -5.46 -3.29 15.90
C SER A 58 -6.38 -2.25 15.26
N ALA A 59 -5.90 -1.48 14.27
CA ALA A 59 -6.66 -0.50 13.51
C ALA A 59 -7.34 -1.12 12.27
N GLY A 60 -6.86 -2.28 11.79
CA GLY A 60 -7.54 -3.07 10.77
C GLY A 60 -6.58 -3.76 9.81
N THR A 61 -7.03 -3.91 8.57
CA THR A 61 -6.24 -4.51 7.49
C THR A 61 -5.63 -3.40 6.64
N HIS A 62 -4.32 -3.43 6.47
CA HIS A 62 -3.56 -2.47 5.69
C HIS A 62 -3.01 -3.12 4.44
N LEU A 63 -3.21 -2.46 3.32
CA LEU A 63 -2.67 -2.82 2.03
C LEU A 63 -1.54 -1.86 1.68
N ILE A 64 -0.35 -2.41 1.47
CA ILE A 64 0.81 -1.70 0.95
C ILE A 64 1.09 -2.24 -0.44
N ILE A 65 1.00 -1.38 -1.45
CA ILE A 65 1.42 -1.68 -2.81
C ILE A 65 2.75 -0.99 -3.07
N GLN A 66 3.69 -1.71 -3.65
CA GLN A 66 4.90 -1.18 -4.24
C GLN A 66 4.98 -1.68 -5.67
N ALA A 67 5.24 -0.79 -6.61
CA ALA A 67 5.35 -1.15 -8.01
C ALA A 67 6.51 -0.41 -8.67
N GLU A 68 7.18 -1.10 -9.58
CA GLU A 68 8.38 -0.64 -10.28
C GLU A 68 8.29 -0.98 -11.76
N GLN A 69 9.10 -0.29 -12.57
CA GLN A 69 9.10 -0.40 -14.03
C GLN A 69 7.72 -0.16 -14.65
N LEU A 70 6.89 0.65 -13.98
CA LEU A 70 5.59 1.06 -14.47
C LEU A 70 5.74 1.96 -15.71
N PRO A 71 4.77 1.90 -16.64
CA PRO A 71 4.71 2.84 -17.76
C PRO A 71 4.80 4.30 -17.31
N ALA A 72 5.43 5.14 -18.13
CA ALA A 72 5.47 6.57 -17.87
C ALA A 72 4.07 7.17 -18.05
N LEU A 73 3.61 7.94 -17.06
CA LEU A 73 2.34 8.64 -17.10
C LEU A 73 2.39 9.80 -18.10
N GLN A 74 1.30 10.01 -18.83
CA GLN A 74 1.10 11.13 -19.74
C GLN A 74 -0.05 12.01 -19.26
N ASN A 75 0.11 13.33 -19.37
CA ASN A 75 -0.92 14.30 -19.04
C ASN A 75 -1.46 14.14 -17.59
N GLU A 76 -2.72 13.71 -17.46
CA GLU A 76 -3.45 13.55 -16.20
C GLU A 76 -3.54 12.09 -15.77
N GLU A 77 -2.90 11.17 -16.51
CA GLU A 77 -2.94 9.75 -16.21
C GLU A 77 -2.44 9.44 -14.80
N ALA A 78 -3.07 8.45 -14.17
CA ALA A 78 -2.71 7.96 -12.86
C ALA A 78 -2.86 6.45 -12.79
N PHE A 79 -2.08 5.81 -11.92
CA PHE A 79 -2.35 4.41 -11.59
C PHE A 79 -3.41 4.34 -10.51
N GLN A 80 -4.39 3.46 -10.72
CA GLN A 80 -5.45 3.22 -9.76
C GLN A 80 -5.41 1.77 -9.30
N VAL A 81 -5.48 1.58 -7.98
CA VAL A 81 -5.53 0.26 -7.37
C VAL A 81 -6.99 -0.10 -7.10
N TRP A 82 -7.34 -1.31 -7.50
CA TRP A 82 -8.65 -1.89 -7.37
C TRP A 82 -8.57 -3.14 -6.52
N LEU A 83 -9.48 -3.22 -5.56
CA LEU A 83 -9.76 -4.41 -4.78
C LEU A 83 -11.05 -5.03 -5.33
N LEU A 84 -10.98 -6.25 -5.84
CA LEU A 84 -12.13 -6.93 -6.44
C LEU A 84 -12.68 -7.96 -5.46
N LYS A 85 -14.01 -7.99 -5.35
CA LYS A 85 -14.76 -9.01 -4.65
C LYS A 85 -15.84 -9.54 -5.58
N ASP A 86 -15.80 -10.83 -5.92
CA ASP A 86 -16.72 -11.45 -6.87
C ASP A 86 -16.78 -10.67 -8.21
N GLY A 87 -15.65 -10.10 -8.63
CA GLY A 87 -15.54 -9.27 -9.84
C GLY A 87 -16.08 -7.84 -9.72
N GLN A 88 -16.59 -7.42 -8.55
CA GLN A 88 -16.96 -6.03 -8.29
C GLN A 88 -15.74 -5.23 -7.83
N PRO A 89 -15.30 -4.21 -8.59
CA PRO A 89 -14.14 -3.41 -8.22
C PRO A 89 -14.50 -2.34 -7.17
N ALA A 90 -13.67 -2.24 -6.14
CA ALA A 90 -13.65 -1.14 -5.18
C ALA A 90 -12.32 -0.39 -5.31
N SER A 91 -12.37 0.94 -5.35
CA SER A 91 -11.14 1.75 -5.45
C SER A 91 -10.40 1.75 -4.11
N ALA A 92 -9.16 1.27 -4.12
CA ALA A 92 -8.23 1.36 -2.98
C ALA A 92 -7.40 2.66 -3.00
N GLY A 93 -7.59 3.50 -4.03
CA GLY A 93 -6.88 4.76 -4.20
C GLY A 93 -6.00 4.80 -5.44
N THR A 94 -5.42 5.96 -5.66
CA THR A 94 -4.61 6.29 -6.83
C THR A 94 -3.22 6.72 -6.41
N PHE A 95 -2.23 6.45 -7.26
CA PHE A 95 -0.87 6.92 -7.06
C PHE A 95 -0.24 7.34 -8.39
N LEU A 96 0.68 8.29 -8.29
CA LEU A 96 1.53 8.70 -9.41
C LEU A 96 2.87 7.99 -9.30
N THR A 97 3.55 7.82 -10.42
CA THR A 97 4.90 7.26 -10.46
C THR A 97 5.94 8.34 -10.64
N HIS A 98 7.12 8.09 -10.09
CA HIS A 98 8.33 8.83 -10.39
C HIS A 98 9.39 7.83 -10.86
N ASP A 99 9.95 8.04 -12.05
CA ASP A 99 10.90 7.11 -12.69
C ASP A 99 10.39 5.65 -12.79
N GLY A 100 9.07 5.48 -12.99
CA GLY A 100 8.44 4.17 -13.11
C GLY A 100 8.25 3.43 -11.78
N THR A 101 8.54 4.08 -10.65
CA THR A 101 8.30 3.55 -9.30
C THR A 101 7.15 4.30 -8.64
N GLY A 102 6.29 3.56 -7.94
CA GLY A 102 5.19 4.11 -7.15
C GLY A 102 4.81 3.21 -6.00
N ALA A 103 4.15 3.79 -5.00
CA ALA A 103 3.65 3.06 -3.85
C ALA A 103 2.29 3.62 -3.41
N LEU A 104 1.46 2.76 -2.83
CA LEU A 104 0.19 3.11 -2.24
C LEU A 104 0.08 2.45 -0.87
N TYR A 105 -0.46 3.18 0.09
CA TYR A 105 -0.90 2.64 1.37
C TYR A 105 -2.41 2.88 1.49
N HIS A 106 -3.15 1.83 1.80
CA HIS A 106 -4.59 1.90 2.00
C HIS A 106 -5.00 1.09 3.24
N THR A 107 -5.95 1.60 4.02
CA THR A 107 -6.53 0.85 5.14
C THR A 107 -7.91 0.35 4.73
N ILE A 108 -8.04 -0.96 4.63
CA ILE A 108 -9.30 -1.66 4.37
C ILE A 108 -10.06 -1.73 5.70
N ALA A 109 -11.28 -1.20 5.72
CA ALA A 109 -12.14 -1.33 6.88
C ALA A 109 -12.44 -2.81 7.15
N ALA A 110 -12.52 -3.23 8.41
CA ALA A 110 -12.69 -4.65 8.77
C ALA A 110 -13.95 -5.33 8.19
N ALA A 111 -14.93 -4.57 7.70
CA ALA A 111 -16.09 -5.10 7.00
C ALA A 111 -15.83 -5.45 5.51
N GLU A 112 -14.68 -5.01 4.96
CA GLU A 112 -14.34 -5.10 3.54
C GLU A 112 -13.20 -6.12 3.28
N SER A 113 -12.70 -6.82 4.28
CA SER A 113 -11.54 -7.73 4.20
C SER A 113 -11.75 -9.04 3.42
N GLU A 114 -12.71 -9.11 2.50
CA GLU A 114 -13.07 -10.32 1.72
C GLU A 114 -12.75 -10.18 0.23
N TYR A 115 -11.77 -9.36 -0.14
CA TYR A 115 -11.35 -9.21 -1.54
C TYR A 115 -10.56 -10.42 -2.03
N ASP A 116 -10.82 -10.83 -3.27
CA ASP A 116 -10.20 -12.00 -3.90
C ASP A 116 -9.09 -11.65 -4.88
N THR A 117 -9.02 -10.40 -5.36
CA THR A 117 -8.08 -9.98 -6.40
C THR A 117 -7.68 -8.52 -6.21
N ILE A 118 -6.42 -8.23 -6.46
CA ILE A 118 -5.92 -6.86 -6.63
C ILE A 118 -5.61 -6.64 -8.11
N ALA A 119 -6.01 -5.49 -8.62
CA ALA A 119 -5.60 -5.02 -9.94
C ALA A 119 -5.10 -3.56 -9.86
N ILE A 120 -4.17 -3.22 -10.74
CA ILE A 120 -3.68 -1.86 -10.95
C ILE A 120 -3.91 -1.53 -12.42
N THR A 121 -4.65 -0.46 -12.69
CA THR A 121 -4.92 0.03 -14.04
C THR A 121 -4.24 1.36 -14.30
N LEU A 122 -3.96 1.65 -15.58
CA LEU A 122 -3.55 2.98 -16.03
C LEU A 122 -4.78 3.79 -16.43
N GLU A 123 -5.24 4.65 -15.53
CA GLU A 123 -6.45 5.44 -15.72
C GLU A 123 -6.15 6.77 -16.41
N PRO A 124 -7.10 7.34 -17.17
CA PRO A 124 -6.94 8.64 -17.83
C PRO A 124 -6.84 9.80 -16.83
N ASP A 125 -7.36 9.61 -15.61
CA ASP A 125 -7.32 10.54 -14.49
C ASP A 125 -7.47 9.80 -13.15
N ALA A 126 -7.20 10.48 -12.04
CA ALA A 126 -7.26 9.92 -10.69
C ALA A 126 -8.67 9.91 -10.05
N GLN A 127 -9.75 10.15 -10.80
CA GLN A 127 -11.12 10.31 -10.31
C GLN A 127 -12.08 9.18 -10.76
N GLY A 128 -11.52 8.05 -11.22
CA GLY A 128 -12.31 6.92 -11.69
C GLY A 128 -13.04 6.21 -10.55
N ASN A 129 -14.34 5.93 -10.74
CA ASN A 129 -15.12 5.08 -9.84
C ASN A 129 -15.17 3.61 -10.31
N GLU A 130 -14.78 3.36 -11.55
CA GLU A 130 -14.63 2.04 -12.16
C GLU A 130 -13.36 2.01 -13.02
N PRO A 131 -12.76 0.83 -13.29
CA PRO A 131 -11.61 0.73 -14.17
C PRO A 131 -11.97 1.14 -15.60
N ARG A 132 -11.32 2.20 -16.11
CA ARG A 132 -11.48 2.67 -17.51
C ARG A 132 -10.24 2.36 -18.34
N GLY A 133 -9.12 2.09 -17.66
CA GLY A 133 -7.82 1.84 -18.24
C GLY A 133 -7.49 0.38 -18.49
N PRO A 134 -6.39 0.09 -19.20
CA PRO A 134 -5.83 -1.25 -19.26
C PRO A 134 -5.28 -1.68 -17.89
N ILE A 135 -5.38 -2.99 -17.62
CA ILE A 135 -4.73 -3.61 -16.46
C ILE A 135 -3.23 -3.68 -16.71
N VAL A 136 -2.46 -3.15 -15.75
CA VAL A 136 -1.00 -3.10 -15.79
C VAL A 136 -0.41 -4.18 -14.91
N LEU A 137 -0.98 -4.34 -13.71
CA LEU A 137 -0.58 -5.34 -12.74
C LEU A 137 -1.82 -5.98 -12.11
N SER A 138 -1.79 -7.27 -11.83
CA SER A 138 -2.86 -7.93 -11.06
C SER A 138 -2.36 -9.17 -10.35
N ALA A 139 -3.01 -9.53 -9.24
CA ALA A 139 -2.82 -10.84 -8.63
C ALA A 139 -4.05 -11.25 -7.82
N PRO A 140 -4.33 -12.57 -7.74
CA PRO A 140 -5.31 -13.09 -6.81
C PRO A 140 -4.78 -12.97 -5.36
N LEU A 141 -5.63 -12.49 -4.47
CA LEU A 141 -5.47 -12.55 -3.02
C LEU A 141 -5.90 -13.92 -2.50
N THR A 142 -5.26 -14.98 -2.97
CA THR A 142 -5.43 -16.29 -2.34
C THR A 142 -4.64 -16.33 -1.04
N SER A 143 -5.31 -16.58 0.08
CA SER A 143 -4.63 -17.06 1.30
C SER A 143 -3.92 -18.35 0.95
N ALA A 144 -2.60 -18.37 1.08
CA ALA A 144 -1.80 -19.59 0.95
C ALA A 144 -2.12 -20.61 2.04
#